data_AF-A0A969RVQ9-F1
#
_entry.id   AF-A0A969RVQ9-F1
#
_cell.length_a   1.000
_cell.length_b   1.000
_cell.length_c   1.000
_cell.angle_alpha   90.00
_cell.angle_beta   90.00
_cell.angle_gamma   90.00
#
_symmetry.space_group_name_H-M   'P 1'
#
loop_
_entity.id
_entity.type
_entity.pdbx_description
1 polymer ?
#
loop_
_entity_poly.entity_id
_entity_poly.type
_entity_poly.pdbx_seq_one_letter_code
_entity_poly.pdbx_strand_id
1 'polypeptide(L)'
;MNVTSSHIKQISKEQIPKEQIPKFALWKMYLNIIVVLLISVLGLCSLYLLHNPQYIALGMTGLITLGVIGLWRWSWFCLQVFRGRVYQHWVFPRWRRKANFIPLEKCPQVCFLVPTFQEKPWITERVFRAIAQEAKTLPQPMTLLVTSSSDQENAEILAVLRSADPELESVRLIQMVQNGQGKRKAMADGLRALAQLNLPENTVVALMDGDSEITPGTLQRCLPFFSYFLEWVR
;
A
#
# COMPACT_ATOMS: atom_id res chain seq x y z
N MET A 1 -49.72 -46.33 18.93
CA MET A 1 -49.71 -45.58 17.65
C MET A 1 -48.57 -44.58 17.71
N ASN A 2 -47.62 -44.74 16.78
CA ASN A 2 -46.30 -44.13 16.75
C ASN A 2 -46.33 -42.67 16.27
N VAL A 3 -45.97 -41.70 17.12
CA VAL A 3 -45.64 -40.33 16.68
C VAL A 3 -44.56 -39.72 17.58
N THR A 4 -43.40 -40.36 17.74
CA THR A 4 -42.26 -39.76 18.50
C THR A 4 -40.89 -40.20 17.96
N SER A 5 -40.73 -40.31 16.65
CA SER A 5 -39.41 -40.58 16.03
C SER A 5 -39.10 -39.71 14.81
N SER A 6 -40.08 -38.99 14.25
CA SER A 6 -39.87 -38.18 13.04
C SER A 6 -39.33 -36.78 13.32
N HIS A 7 -39.68 -36.17 14.46
CA HIS A 7 -39.28 -34.79 14.75
C HIS A 7 -37.84 -34.65 15.28
N ILE A 8 -37.29 -35.66 15.95
CA ILE A 8 -35.88 -35.62 16.43
C ILE A 8 -34.90 -35.82 15.27
N LYS A 9 -35.31 -36.48 14.18
CA LYS A 9 -34.47 -36.65 12.98
C LYS A 9 -34.40 -35.40 12.09
N GLN A 10 -35.28 -34.41 12.29
CA GLN A 10 -35.28 -33.19 11.47
C GLN A 10 -34.37 -32.09 12.01
N ILE A 11 -34.03 -32.09 13.31
CA ILE A 11 -33.20 -31.03 13.91
C ILE A 11 -31.69 -31.31 13.71
N SER A 12 -31.27 -32.55 13.47
CA SER A 12 -29.86 -32.89 13.24
C SER A 12 -29.35 -32.60 11.81
N LYS A 13 -30.17 -32.01 10.93
CA LYS A 13 -29.78 -31.58 9.57
C LYS A 13 -29.68 -30.07 9.45
N GLU A 14 -29.56 -29.35 10.56
CA GLU A 14 -29.18 -27.95 10.54
C GLU A 14 -27.75 -27.84 10.02
N GLN A 15 -27.64 -27.13 8.91
CA GLN A 15 -26.48 -27.09 8.04
C GLN A 15 -25.29 -26.52 8.80
N ILE A 16 -24.28 -27.34 9.05
CA ILE A 16 -22.91 -26.86 9.20
C ILE A 16 -22.58 -26.17 7.86
N PRO A 17 -22.31 -24.85 7.82
CA PRO A 17 -21.99 -24.20 6.58
C PRO A 17 -20.72 -24.84 6.04
N LYS A 18 -20.84 -25.63 4.96
CA LYS A 18 -19.69 -26.07 4.20
C LYS A 18 -19.03 -24.79 3.69
N GLU A 19 -17.91 -24.45 4.32
CA GLU A 19 -17.02 -23.37 3.93
C GLU A 19 -16.71 -23.54 2.43
N GLN A 20 -17.49 -22.84 1.60
CA GLN A 20 -17.35 -22.88 0.14
C GLN A 20 -16.10 -22.07 -0.16
N ILE A 21 -14.96 -22.76 -0.20
CA ILE A 21 -13.71 -22.20 -0.69
C ILE A 21 -14.00 -21.62 -2.08
N PRO A 22 -13.81 -20.31 -2.30
CA PRO A 22 -14.22 -19.67 -3.55
C PRO A 22 -13.54 -20.40 -4.71
N LYS A 23 -14.31 -20.83 -5.72
CA LYS A 23 -13.80 -21.57 -6.91
C LYS A 23 -12.56 -20.90 -7.54
N PHE A 24 -12.47 -19.58 -7.40
CA PHE A 24 -11.33 -18.75 -7.81
C PHE A 24 -10.02 -19.03 -7.04
N ALA A 25 -10.08 -19.33 -5.74
CA ALA A 25 -8.91 -19.68 -4.93
C ALA A 25 -8.39 -21.08 -5.27
N LEU A 26 -9.30 -22.03 -5.53
CA LEU A 26 -8.95 -23.37 -6.00
C LEU A 26 -8.25 -23.30 -7.37
N TRP A 27 -8.78 -22.52 -8.31
CA TRP A 27 -8.16 -22.34 -9.63
C TRP A 27 -6.74 -21.77 -9.57
N LYS A 28 -6.50 -20.75 -8.72
CA LYS A 28 -5.15 -20.22 -8.47
C LYS A 28 -4.20 -21.27 -7.89
N MET A 29 -4.70 -22.14 -7.00
CA MET A 29 -3.91 -23.23 -6.42
C MET A 29 -3.50 -24.26 -7.48
N TYR A 30 -4.43 -24.71 -8.33
CA TYR A 30 -4.12 -25.65 -9.42
C TYR A 30 -3.13 -25.06 -10.42
N LEU A 31 -3.28 -23.78 -10.76
CA LEU A 31 -2.37 -23.09 -11.68
C LEU A 31 -0.94 -23.02 -11.11
N ASN A 32 -0.80 -22.73 -9.81
CA ASN A 32 0.51 -22.77 -9.14
C ASN A 32 1.13 -24.17 -9.12
N ILE A 33 0.33 -25.22 -8.88
CA ILE A 33 0.82 -26.61 -8.86
C ILE A 33 1.31 -27.01 -10.26
N ILE A 34 0.56 -26.67 -11.31
CA ILE A 34 0.96 -26.96 -12.71
C ILE A 34 2.26 -26.24 -13.06
N VAL A 35 2.42 -24.97 -12.67
CA VAL A 35 3.66 -24.21 -12.90
C VAL A 35 4.84 -24.84 -12.17
N VAL A 36 4.67 -25.26 -10.91
CA VAL A 36 5.72 -25.95 -10.15
C VAL A 36 6.10 -27.28 -10.79
N LEU A 37 5.12 -28.06 -11.26
CA LEU A 37 5.37 -29.32 -11.96
C LEU A 37 6.11 -29.10 -13.28
N LEU A 38 5.70 -28.10 -14.08
CA LEU A 38 6.38 -27.73 -15.33
C LEU A 38 7.83 -27.32 -15.09
N ILE A 39 8.09 -26.47 -14.09
CA ILE A 39 9.45 -26.06 -13.71
C ILE A 39 10.27 -27.27 -13.26
N SER A 40 9.67 -28.18 -12.50
CA SER A 40 10.35 -29.39 -12.01
C SER A 40 10.69 -30.35 -13.15
N VAL A 41 9.76 -30.56 -14.09
CA VAL A 41 9.98 -31.38 -15.29
C VAL A 41 11.05 -30.75 -16.18
N LEU A 42 11.00 -29.43 -16.41
CA LEU A 42 12.03 -28.72 -17.17
C LEU A 42 13.40 -28.79 -16.49
N GLY A 43 13.46 -28.68 -15.16
CA GLY A 43 14.68 -28.84 -14.38
C GLY A 43 15.26 -30.26 -14.48
N LEU A 44 14.42 -31.29 -14.37
CA LEU A 44 14.81 -32.70 -14.52
C LEU A 44 15.26 -33.02 -15.95
N CYS A 45 14.54 -32.53 -16.97
CA CYS A 45 14.94 -32.66 -18.37
C CYS A 45 16.27 -31.95 -18.64
N SER A 46 16.48 -30.77 -18.06
CA SER A 46 17.76 -30.06 -18.15
C SER A 46 18.90 -30.88 -17.54
N LEU A 47 18.73 -31.41 -16.32
CA LEU A 47 19.71 -32.28 -15.68
C LEU A 47 20.00 -33.56 -16.48
N TYR A 48 18.97 -34.18 -17.06
CA TYR A 48 19.11 -35.37 -17.91
C TYR A 48 19.88 -35.08 -19.21
N LEU A 49 19.61 -33.95 -19.85
CA LEU A 49 20.33 -33.52 -21.06
C LEU A 49 21.80 -33.16 -20.75
N LEU A 50 22.04 -32.54 -19.59
CA LEU A 50 23.37 -32.17 -19.07
C LEU A 50 24.19 -33.38 -18.56
N HIS A 51 23.60 -34.56 -18.41
CA HIS A 51 24.35 -35.78 -18.06
C HIS A 51 25.26 -36.26 -19.20
N ASN A 52 24.89 -35.94 -20.46
CA ASN A 52 25.64 -36.37 -21.62
C ASN A 52 26.83 -35.41 -21.88
N PRO A 53 28.09 -35.88 -21.78
CA PRO A 53 29.28 -35.02 -21.87
C PRO A 53 29.44 -34.34 -23.24
N GLN A 54 28.81 -34.89 -24.28
CA GLN A 54 28.84 -34.36 -25.66
C GLN A 54 28.12 -33.01 -25.85
N TYR A 55 27.26 -32.59 -24.90
CA TYR A 55 26.50 -31.34 -24.98
C TYR A 55 26.98 -30.25 -24.01
N ILE A 56 28.03 -30.50 -23.23
CA ILE A 56 28.52 -29.59 -22.19
C ILE A 56 29.72 -28.78 -22.73
N ALA A 57 29.45 -27.64 -23.35
CA ALA A 57 30.50 -26.73 -23.81
C ALA A 57 31.32 -26.08 -22.66
N LEU A 58 30.80 -26.07 -21.43
CA LEU A 58 31.40 -25.39 -20.27
C LEU A 58 32.32 -26.28 -19.40
N GLY A 59 32.41 -27.59 -19.66
CA GLY A 59 33.05 -28.54 -18.75
C GLY A 59 32.36 -28.64 -17.36
N MET A 60 32.78 -29.62 -16.53
CA MET A 60 32.18 -29.82 -15.20
C MET A 60 32.37 -28.62 -14.27
N THR A 61 33.52 -27.95 -14.33
CA THR A 61 33.85 -26.78 -13.51
C THR A 61 32.94 -25.59 -13.81
N GLY A 62 32.61 -25.34 -15.08
CA GLY A 62 31.69 -24.29 -15.49
C GLY A 62 30.26 -24.54 -15.00
N LEU A 63 29.81 -25.79 -15.04
CA LEU A 63 28.50 -26.18 -14.50
C LEU A 63 28.41 -26.01 -12.98
N ILE A 64 29.44 -26.43 -12.24
CA ILE A 64 29.51 -26.24 -10.79
C ILE A 64 29.48 -24.74 -10.46
N THR A 65 30.27 -23.94 -11.17
CA THR A 65 30.33 -22.47 -10.96
C THR A 65 28.98 -21.81 -11.22
N LEU A 66 28.32 -22.12 -12.34
CA LEU A 66 26.97 -21.63 -12.63
C LEU A 66 25.94 -22.12 -11.61
N GLY A 67 26.06 -23.36 -11.15
CA GLY A 67 25.22 -23.94 -10.10
C GLY A 67 25.34 -23.19 -8.78
N VAL A 68 26.57 -22.86 -8.35
CA VAL A 68 26.82 -22.08 -7.13
C VAL A 68 26.28 -20.66 -7.24
N ILE A 69 26.55 -19.96 -8.34
CA ILE A 69 26.04 -18.60 -8.58
C ILE A 69 24.51 -18.60 -8.64
N GLY A 70 23.94 -19.57 -9.36
CA GLY A 70 22.50 -19.77 -9.45
C GLY A 70 21.89 -20.02 -8.08
N LEU A 71 22.43 -20.95 -7.31
CA LEU A 71 21.94 -21.29 -5.98
C LEU A 71 21.97 -20.06 -5.06
N TRP A 72 23.06 -19.30 -5.05
CA TRP A 72 23.15 -18.07 -4.26
C TRP A 72 22.09 -17.03 -4.69
N ARG A 73 21.98 -16.75 -6.00
CA ARG A 73 21.01 -15.79 -6.55
C ARG A 73 19.56 -16.18 -6.22
N TRP A 74 19.21 -17.44 -6.45
CA TRP A 74 17.86 -17.95 -6.23
C TRP A 74 17.55 -18.12 -4.74
N SER A 75 18.53 -18.40 -3.89
CA SER A 75 18.35 -18.43 -2.43
C SER A 75 17.96 -17.05 -1.91
N TRP A 76 18.63 -15.98 -2.39
CA TRP A 76 18.28 -14.61 -2.01
C TRP A 76 16.86 -14.24 -2.46
N PHE A 77 16.51 -14.58 -3.71
CA PHE A 77 15.15 -14.40 -4.21
C PHE A 77 14.11 -15.14 -3.36
N CYS A 78 14.36 -16.42 -3.05
CA CYS A 78 13.47 -17.24 -2.23
C CYS A 78 13.29 -16.65 -0.83
N LEU A 79 14.37 -16.17 -0.19
CA LEU A 79 14.31 -15.52 1.11
C LEU A 79 13.43 -14.27 1.08
N GLN A 80 13.58 -13.42 0.07
CA GLN A 80 12.77 -12.20 -0.05
C GLN A 80 11.30 -12.50 -0.33
N VAL A 81 11.01 -13.48 -1.20
CA VAL A 81 9.64 -13.93 -1.47
C VAL A 81 9.00 -14.53 -0.22
N PHE A 82 9.72 -15.38 0.50
CA PHE A 82 9.25 -15.98 1.74
C PHE A 82 8.96 -14.90 2.79
N ARG A 83 9.92 -13.98 3.01
CA ARG A 83 9.77 -12.86 3.94
C ARG A 83 8.59 -11.96 3.57
N GLY A 84 8.41 -11.68 2.28
CA GLY A 84 7.27 -10.93 1.77
C GLY A 84 5.93 -11.63 2.03
N ARG A 85 5.85 -12.94 1.81
CA ARG A 85 4.63 -13.72 2.09
C ARG A 85 4.32 -13.82 3.57
N VAL A 86 5.32 -14.05 4.41
CA VAL A 86 5.17 -14.03 5.87
C VAL A 86 4.69 -12.64 6.32
N TYR A 87 5.28 -11.57 5.78
CA TYR A 87 4.85 -10.22 6.11
C TYR A 87 3.38 -9.98 5.76
N GLN A 88 3.00 -10.25 4.52
CA GLN A 88 1.65 -10.00 4.01
C GLN A 88 0.56 -10.80 4.74
N HIS A 89 0.82 -12.08 5.03
CA HIS A 89 -0.21 -12.97 5.56
C HIS A 89 -0.19 -13.12 7.08
N TRP A 90 0.95 -12.87 7.74
CA TRP A 90 1.13 -13.17 9.16
C TRP A 90 1.47 -11.94 9.99
N VAL A 91 2.42 -11.12 9.53
CA VAL A 91 2.91 -9.98 10.33
C VAL A 91 1.98 -8.78 10.20
N PHE A 92 1.73 -8.33 8.97
CA PHE A 92 0.90 -7.16 8.69
C PHE A 92 -0.53 -7.31 9.23
N PRO A 93 -1.25 -8.44 9.04
CA PRO A 93 -2.61 -8.57 9.58
C PRO A 93 -2.66 -8.50 11.12
N ARG A 94 -1.61 -8.98 11.81
CA ARG A 94 -1.52 -8.87 13.27
C ARG A 94 -1.36 -7.41 13.71
N TRP A 95 -0.44 -6.67 13.09
CA TRP A 95 -0.26 -5.24 13.37
C TRP A 95 -1.50 -4.43 12.99
N ARG A 96 -2.13 -4.77 11.85
CA ARG A 96 -3.34 -4.11 11.37
C ARG A 96 -4.50 -4.26 12.35
N ARG A 97 -4.71 -5.46 12.93
CA ARG A 97 -5.74 -5.67 13.95
C ARG A 97 -5.51 -4.78 15.17
N LYS A 98 -4.26 -4.68 15.65
CA LYS A 98 -3.91 -3.83 16.78
C LYS A 98 -4.16 -2.35 16.50
N ALA A 99 -3.71 -1.87 15.34
CA ALA A 99 -3.92 -0.50 14.90
C ALA A 99 -5.41 -0.14 14.77
N ASN A 100 -6.27 -1.06 14.31
CA ASN A 100 -7.70 -0.82 14.17
C ASN A 100 -8.43 -0.58 15.51
N PHE A 101 -7.82 -0.91 16.67
CA PHE A 101 -8.40 -0.58 17.98
C PHE A 101 -8.11 0.86 18.44
N ILE A 102 -7.22 1.57 17.76
CA ILE A 102 -6.88 2.96 18.09
C ILE A 102 -7.95 3.88 17.47
N PRO A 103 -8.68 4.66 18.29
CA PRO A 103 -9.71 5.57 17.78
C PRO A 103 -9.07 6.75 17.03
N LEU A 104 -9.76 7.22 15.98
CA LEU A 104 -9.27 8.30 15.12
C LEU A 104 -8.99 9.61 15.88
N GLU A 105 -9.73 9.89 16.95
CA GLU A 105 -9.54 11.07 17.80
C GLU A 105 -8.18 11.12 18.49
N LYS A 106 -7.57 9.96 18.74
CA LYS A 106 -6.24 9.84 19.36
C LYS A 106 -5.12 9.80 18.32
N CYS A 107 -5.46 9.78 17.03
CA CYS A 107 -4.46 9.77 15.98
C CYS A 107 -3.75 11.13 15.87
N PRO A 108 -2.49 11.15 15.42
CA PRO A 108 -1.77 12.39 15.19
C PRO A 108 -2.39 13.21 14.05
N GLN A 109 -2.07 14.50 14.05
CA GLN A 109 -2.37 15.36 12.92
C GLN A 109 -1.63 14.91 11.67
N VAL A 110 -2.21 15.22 10.51
CA VAL A 110 -1.62 14.94 9.20
C VAL A 110 -1.24 16.24 8.52
N CYS A 111 -0.04 16.26 7.94
CA CYS A 111 0.39 17.30 7.04
C CYS A 111 0.72 16.69 5.67
N PHE A 112 0.08 17.16 4.62
CA PHE A 112 0.42 16.81 3.24
C PHE A 112 1.36 17.84 2.66
N LEU A 113 2.40 17.38 2.00
CA LEU A 113 3.26 18.19 1.13
C LEU A 113 3.09 17.70 -0.31
N VAL A 114 2.47 18.55 -1.14
CA VAL A 114 2.10 18.23 -2.52
C VAL A 114 2.82 19.16 -3.49
N PRO A 115 3.90 18.71 -4.14
CA PRO A 115 4.49 19.41 -5.27
C PRO A 115 3.69 19.19 -6.55
N THR A 116 3.30 20.30 -7.18
CA THR A 116 2.57 20.32 -8.45
C THR A 116 3.27 21.25 -9.44
N PHE A 117 3.35 20.86 -10.72
CA PHE A 117 4.02 21.65 -11.76
C PHE A 117 3.26 21.54 -13.08
N GLN A 118 2.51 22.59 -13.41
CA GLN A 118 1.75 22.69 -14.68
C GLN A 118 0.85 21.48 -14.94
N GLU A 119 0.16 21.01 -13.90
CA GLU A 119 -0.77 19.89 -14.05
C GLU A 119 -2.03 20.31 -14.83
N LYS A 120 -2.69 19.33 -15.45
CA LYS A 120 -3.93 19.60 -16.18
C LYS A 120 -5.05 19.94 -15.19
N PRO A 121 -5.96 20.88 -15.48
CA PRO A 121 -7.01 21.30 -14.55
C PRO A 121 -7.87 20.15 -14.01
N TRP A 122 -8.17 19.15 -14.84
CA TRP A 122 -8.95 17.98 -14.41
C TRP A 122 -8.18 17.06 -13.44
N ILE A 123 -6.84 17.03 -13.49
CA ILE A 123 -6.01 16.28 -12.54
C ILE A 123 -6.05 17.00 -11.20
N THR A 124 -5.76 18.31 -11.20
CA THR A 124 -5.85 19.18 -10.04
C THR A 124 -7.22 19.06 -9.38
N GLU A 125 -8.30 19.13 -10.15
CA GLU A 125 -9.65 18.96 -9.61
C GLU A 125 -9.82 17.63 -8.87
N ARG A 126 -9.44 16.51 -9.48
CA ARG A 126 -9.61 15.18 -8.87
C ARG A 126 -8.78 15.01 -7.61
N VAL A 127 -7.51 15.39 -7.67
CA VAL A 127 -6.56 15.22 -6.55
C VAL A 127 -6.99 16.07 -5.36
N PHE A 128 -7.19 17.37 -5.56
CA PHE A 128 -7.51 18.28 -4.46
C PHE A 128 -8.94 18.11 -3.94
N ARG A 129 -9.89 17.69 -4.79
CA ARG A 129 -11.23 17.29 -4.33
C ARG A 129 -11.17 16.03 -3.47
N ALA A 130 -10.38 15.03 -3.85
CA ALA A 130 -10.18 13.82 -3.05
C ALA A 130 -9.52 14.14 -1.69
N ILE A 131 -8.52 15.02 -1.68
CA ILE A 131 -7.89 15.50 -0.43
C ILE A 131 -8.93 16.19 0.47
N ALA A 132 -9.71 17.14 -0.07
CA ALA A 132 -10.74 17.83 0.71
C ALA A 132 -11.81 16.88 1.25
N GLN A 133 -12.24 15.91 0.45
CA GLN A 133 -13.22 14.91 0.89
C GLN A 133 -12.67 14.03 2.02
N GLU A 134 -11.41 13.59 1.91
CA GLU A 134 -10.79 12.78 2.96
C GLU A 134 -10.53 13.60 4.23
N ALA A 135 -10.13 14.86 4.11
CA ALA A 135 -9.91 15.77 5.23
C ALA A 135 -11.14 15.92 6.12
N LYS A 136 -12.33 16.01 5.52
CA LYS A 136 -13.62 16.07 6.24
C LYS A 136 -13.92 14.83 7.07
N THR A 137 -13.27 13.70 6.79
CA THR A 137 -13.46 12.46 7.53
C THR A 137 -12.62 12.37 8.80
N LEU A 138 -11.73 13.35 9.00
CA LEU A 138 -10.83 13.42 10.15
C LEU A 138 -11.42 14.25 11.29
N PRO A 139 -11.11 13.92 12.55
CA PRO A 139 -11.59 14.68 13.70
C PRO A 139 -10.88 16.03 13.88
N GLN A 140 -9.74 16.23 13.22
CA GLN A 140 -8.93 17.44 13.31
C GLN A 140 -8.58 17.93 11.90
N PRO A 141 -8.47 19.25 11.70
CA PRO A 141 -8.07 19.80 10.41
C PRO A 141 -6.68 19.32 10.02
N MET A 142 -6.52 18.90 8.77
CA MET A 142 -5.22 18.55 8.24
C MET A 142 -4.50 19.77 7.68
N THR A 143 -3.17 19.78 7.73
CA THR A 143 -2.38 20.81 7.05
C THR A 143 -2.09 20.35 5.62
N LEU A 144 -2.30 21.21 4.65
CA LEU A 144 -2.01 20.96 3.25
C LEU A 144 -1.04 22.03 2.75
N LEU A 145 0.21 21.66 2.56
CA LEU A 145 1.21 22.50 1.94
C LEU A 145 1.33 22.14 0.45
N VAL A 146 1.12 23.12 -0.41
CA VAL A 146 1.23 22.99 -1.86
C VAL A 146 2.40 23.81 -2.35
N THR A 147 3.33 23.17 -3.08
CA THR A 147 4.36 23.87 -3.85
C THR A 147 3.97 23.84 -5.33
N SER A 148 3.41 24.93 -5.83
CA SER A 148 2.94 25.04 -7.22
C SER A 148 3.98 25.71 -8.13
N SER A 149 3.74 25.69 -9.45
CA SER A 149 4.56 26.41 -10.42
C SER A 149 4.22 27.90 -10.54
N SER A 150 3.02 28.31 -10.12
CA SER A 150 2.52 29.68 -10.28
C SER A 150 1.42 30.02 -9.26
N ASP A 151 1.17 31.32 -9.08
CA ASP A 151 0.04 31.82 -8.29
C ASP A 151 -1.32 31.48 -8.91
N GLN A 152 -1.39 31.37 -10.25
CA GLN A 152 -2.61 30.94 -10.93
C GLN A 152 -3.00 29.51 -10.54
N GLU A 153 -2.04 28.58 -10.54
CA GLU A 153 -2.25 27.20 -10.12
C GLU A 153 -2.69 27.13 -8.64
N ASN A 154 -2.12 28.00 -7.79
CA ASN A 154 -2.55 28.13 -6.39
C ASN A 154 -4.01 28.61 -6.29
N ALA A 155 -4.42 29.59 -7.10
CA ALA A 155 -5.80 30.08 -7.11
C ALA A 155 -6.78 28.99 -7.57
N GLU A 156 -6.42 28.18 -8.57
CA GLU A 156 -7.22 27.05 -9.05
C GLU A 156 -7.40 25.98 -7.95
N ILE A 157 -6.32 25.64 -7.26
CA ILE A 157 -6.35 24.69 -6.13
C ILE A 157 -7.25 25.19 -5.01
N LEU A 158 -7.11 26.46 -4.63
CA LEU A 158 -7.94 27.08 -3.61
C LEU A 158 -9.42 27.06 -4.01
N ALA A 159 -9.74 27.31 -5.29
CA ALA A 159 -11.10 27.24 -5.79
C ALA A 159 -11.69 25.83 -5.69
N VAL A 160 -10.92 24.79 -6.04
CA VAL A 160 -11.34 23.39 -5.89
C VAL A 160 -11.59 23.05 -4.42
N LEU A 161 -10.68 23.42 -3.52
CA LEU A 161 -10.83 23.18 -2.08
C LEU A 161 -12.06 23.87 -1.52
N ARG A 162 -12.29 25.15 -1.85
CA ARG A 162 -13.50 25.88 -1.43
C ARG A 162 -14.80 25.32 -2.03
N SER A 163 -14.74 24.74 -3.23
CA SER A 163 -15.91 24.07 -3.81
C SER A 163 -16.34 22.84 -3.00
N ALA A 164 -15.37 22.17 -2.37
CA ALA A 164 -15.64 21.02 -1.53
C ALA A 164 -15.91 21.44 -0.08
N ASP A 165 -15.17 22.39 0.47
CA ASP A 165 -15.23 22.89 1.84
C ASP A 165 -15.19 24.44 1.84
N PRO A 166 -16.35 25.12 1.78
CA PRO A 166 -16.41 26.57 1.60
C PRO A 166 -15.67 27.39 2.66
N GLU A 167 -15.68 26.93 3.90
CA GLU A 167 -15.06 27.61 5.05
C GLU A 167 -13.64 27.12 5.35
N LEU A 168 -13.17 26.09 4.63
CA LEU A 168 -11.86 25.46 4.83
C LEU A 168 -11.66 24.99 6.29
N GLU A 169 -12.72 24.53 6.95
CA GLU A 169 -12.64 24.04 8.33
C GLU A 169 -11.80 22.76 8.43
N SER A 170 -11.80 21.93 7.38
CA SER A 170 -11.12 20.63 7.37
C SER A 170 -9.66 20.70 6.90
N VAL A 171 -9.28 21.77 6.21
CA VAL A 171 -7.95 21.91 5.57
C VAL A 171 -7.32 23.26 5.89
N ARG A 172 -6.18 23.23 6.60
CA ARG A 172 -5.27 24.37 6.74
C ARG A 172 -4.33 24.44 5.54
N LEU A 173 -4.70 25.25 4.55
CA LEU A 173 -3.95 25.41 3.30
C LEU A 173 -2.75 26.35 3.48
N ILE A 174 -1.59 25.92 2.99
CA ILE A 174 -0.35 26.70 2.88
C ILE A 174 0.13 26.59 1.44
N GLN A 175 0.33 27.72 0.77
CA GLN A 175 0.71 27.75 -0.64
C GLN A 175 2.06 28.43 -0.80
N MET A 176 2.85 27.88 -1.72
CA MET A 176 4.15 28.43 -2.10
C MET A 176 4.41 28.18 -3.57
N VAL A 177 5.14 29.09 -4.20
CA VAL A 177 5.53 29.00 -5.61
C VAL A 177 6.98 28.54 -5.70
N GLN A 178 7.21 27.51 -6.50
CA GLN A 178 8.54 26.95 -6.75
C GLN A 178 9.23 27.66 -7.93
N ASN A 179 10.56 27.77 -7.88
CA ASN A 179 11.35 28.45 -8.91
C ASN A 179 11.67 27.55 -10.15
N GLY A 180 10.90 26.49 -10.40
CA GLY A 180 11.08 25.59 -11.54
C GLY A 180 12.34 24.69 -11.53
N GLN A 181 13.05 24.60 -10.40
CA GLN A 181 14.30 23.81 -10.27
C GLN A 181 14.08 22.31 -10.04
N GLY A 182 12.90 21.79 -10.43
CA GLY A 182 12.52 20.38 -10.36
C GLY A 182 11.88 19.93 -9.04
N LYS A 183 11.18 18.79 -9.10
CA LYS A 183 10.37 18.23 -8.00
C LYS A 183 11.12 18.07 -6.67
N ARG A 184 12.40 17.65 -6.73
CA ARG A 184 13.23 17.44 -5.51
C ARG A 184 13.46 18.73 -4.74
N LYS A 185 13.71 19.83 -5.44
CA LYS A 185 13.94 21.11 -4.77
C LYS A 185 12.66 21.66 -4.18
N ALA A 186 11.55 21.58 -4.93
CA ALA A 186 10.24 21.97 -4.43
C ALA A 186 9.87 21.24 -3.13
N MET A 187 10.09 19.93 -3.10
CA MET A 187 9.88 19.11 -1.91
C MET A 187 10.81 19.52 -0.76
N ALA A 188 12.09 19.80 -1.02
CA ALA A 188 13.01 20.28 0.00
C ALA A 188 12.61 21.66 0.57
N ASP A 189 12.18 22.58 -0.29
CA ASP A 189 11.73 23.91 0.10
C ASP A 189 10.41 23.83 0.91
N GLY A 190 9.49 22.96 0.50
CA GLY A 190 8.28 22.66 1.25
C GLY A 190 8.57 22.07 2.63
N LEU A 191 9.48 21.09 2.73
CA LEU A 191 9.90 20.53 4.03
C LEU A 191 10.56 21.58 4.94
N ARG A 192 11.35 22.50 4.38
CA ARG A 192 11.93 23.61 5.16
C ARG A 192 10.86 24.53 5.71
N ALA A 193 9.83 24.84 4.92
CA ALA A 193 8.71 25.63 5.40
C ALA A 193 7.91 24.88 6.46
N LEU A 194 7.66 23.58 6.30
CA LEU A 194 7.03 22.76 7.34
C LEU A 194 7.84 22.74 8.64
N ALA A 195 9.17 22.69 8.56
CA ALA A 195 10.03 22.73 9.75
C ALA A 195 9.97 24.06 10.51
N GLN A 196 9.51 25.14 9.86
CA GLN A 196 9.26 26.44 10.50
C GLN A 196 7.86 26.52 11.12
N LEU A 197 6.96 25.60 10.74
CA LEU A 197 5.68 25.43 11.41
C LEU A 197 5.94 24.64 12.70
N ASN A 198 5.58 25.20 13.85
CA ASN A 198 5.63 24.52 15.14
C ASN A 198 4.52 23.44 15.21
N LEU A 199 4.57 22.46 14.31
CA LEU A 199 3.65 21.34 14.26
C LEU A 199 3.88 20.44 15.49
N PRO A 200 2.84 19.77 16.00
CA PRO A 200 2.99 18.78 17.06
C PRO A 200 4.04 17.71 16.70
N GLU A 201 4.85 17.28 17.66
CA GLU A 201 5.95 16.34 17.44
C GLU A 201 5.53 15.00 16.82
N ASN A 202 4.28 14.58 17.03
CA ASN A 202 3.73 13.34 16.51
C ASN A 202 3.08 13.49 15.11
N THR A 203 3.11 14.69 14.51
CA THR A 203 2.47 14.97 13.22
C THR A 203 3.02 14.06 12.13
N VAL A 204 2.11 13.41 11.39
CA VAL A 204 2.46 12.58 10.24
C VAL A 204 2.60 13.48 9.02
N VAL A 205 3.82 13.64 8.52
CA VAL A 205 4.10 14.34 7.27
C VAL A 205 4.06 13.33 6.12
N ALA A 206 3.08 13.46 5.23
CA ALA A 206 2.97 12.65 4.03
C ALA A 206 3.39 13.44 2.79
N LEU A 207 4.29 12.86 2.03
CA LEU A 207 4.76 13.39 0.75
C LEU A 207 3.92 12.74 -0.35
N MET A 208 3.25 13.54 -1.16
CA MET A 208 2.29 13.05 -2.15
C MET A 208 2.50 13.79 -3.47
N ASP A 209 2.58 13.06 -4.58
CA ASP A 209 2.69 13.67 -5.89
C ASP A 209 1.38 14.39 -6.29
N GLY A 210 1.49 15.51 -7.00
CA GLY A 210 0.35 16.33 -7.45
C GLY A 210 -0.60 15.68 -8.46
N ASP A 211 -0.27 14.49 -8.96
CA ASP A 211 -1.05 13.69 -9.91
C ASP A 211 -1.61 12.40 -9.29
N SER A 212 -1.44 12.19 -7.98
CA SER A 212 -1.92 11.02 -7.27
C SER A 212 -3.29 11.26 -6.63
N GLU A 213 -4.27 10.39 -6.89
CA GLU A 213 -5.61 10.47 -6.26
C GLU A 213 -5.66 9.54 -5.04
N ILE A 214 -6.04 10.06 -3.87
CA ILE A 214 -6.28 9.22 -2.69
C ILE A 214 -7.69 8.61 -2.74
N THR A 215 -7.81 7.35 -2.36
CA THR A 215 -9.12 6.69 -2.28
C THR A 215 -9.83 7.02 -0.97
N PRO A 216 -11.18 7.02 -0.93
CA PRO A 216 -11.92 7.26 0.31
C PRO A 216 -11.53 6.31 1.44
N GLY A 217 -11.31 6.86 2.64
CA GLY A 217 -10.94 6.13 3.85
C GLY A 217 -9.45 5.76 3.93
N THR A 218 -8.60 6.32 3.05
CA THR A 218 -7.15 6.11 3.10
C THR A 218 -6.56 6.63 4.41
N LEU A 219 -6.82 7.89 4.78
CA LEU A 219 -6.30 8.49 6.00
C LEU A 219 -6.88 7.83 7.24
N GLN A 220 -8.18 7.53 7.24
CA GLN A 220 -8.82 6.80 8.33
C GLN A 220 -8.17 5.43 8.60
N ARG A 221 -7.69 4.77 7.55
CA ARG A 221 -7.04 3.46 7.65
C ARG A 221 -5.55 3.55 7.95
N CYS A 222 -4.87 4.64 7.58
CA CYS A 222 -3.43 4.79 7.74
C CYS A 222 -3.05 5.41 9.08
N LEU A 223 -3.82 6.38 9.57
CA LEU A 223 -3.52 7.13 10.80
C LEU A 223 -3.41 6.26 12.07
N PRO A 224 -4.34 5.32 12.33
CA PRO A 224 -4.21 4.41 13.48
C PRO A 224 -2.96 3.55 13.39
N PHE A 225 -2.52 3.21 12.18
CA PHE A 225 -1.31 2.42 11.97
C PHE A 225 -0.06 3.20 12.34
N PHE A 226 0.05 4.47 11.96
CA PHE A 226 1.17 5.32 12.40
C PHE A 226 1.18 5.51 13.91
N SER A 227 0.01 5.72 14.52
CA SER A 227 -0.14 5.86 15.98
C SER A 227 0.41 4.65 16.73
N TYR A 228 0.07 3.44 16.26
CA TYR A 228 0.54 2.19 16.85
C TYR A 228 2.08 2.06 16.88
N PHE A 229 2.79 2.62 15.89
CA PHE A 229 4.26 2.57 15.85
C PHE A 229 4.94 3.77 16.51
N LEU A 230 4.29 4.94 16.56
CA LEU A 230 4.78 6.11 17.29
C LEU A 230 4.91 5.82 18.79
N GLU A 231 4.01 5.02 19.37
CA GLU A 231 4.12 4.55 20.76
C GLU A 231 5.39 3.71 21.03
N TRP A 232 5.96 3.05 20.01
CA TRP A 232 7.15 2.21 20.17
C TRP A 232 8.48 2.97 20.08
N VAL A 233 8.45 4.21 19.61
CA VAL A 233 9.66 5.05 19.43
C VAL A 233 9.94 5.92 20.66
N ARG A 234 8.98 6.02 21.60
CA ARG A 234 9.17 6.64 22.92
C ARG A 234 9.61 5.59 23.95
#